data_AF-A0A0F9C5B6-F1
#
_entry.id   AF-A0A0F9C5B6-F1
#
_cell.length_a   1.000
_cell.length_b   1.000
_cell.length_c   1.000
_cell.angle_alpha   90.00
_cell.angle_beta   90.00
_cell.angle_gamma   90.00
#
_symmetry.space_group_name_H-M   'P 1'
#
loop_
_entity.id
_entity.type
_entity.pdbx_description
1 polymer ?
#
loop_
_entity_poly.entity_id
_entity_poly.type
_entity_poly.pdbx_seq_one_letter_code
_entity_poly.pdbx_strand_id
1 'polypeptide(L)'
;QQRKVIRLWIDTSAAYPGTYAACGSGMIDIHSRTDVATGRWDTISEFGVYRPRGSVNVPAPRETLDRRCGGCHREAVPLHPQLLYNLTRPEKSMVLLAPLAKEAGGLGLCKHQLETANSNHPAGFLDTADADYRTILAFLGEASHALAKVKRFDMPQFRPAVEYLDQMKSYGILSSNFDPEKAPVDVYRLDEAYWRSLWHRPIVP
;
A
#
# COMPACT_ATOMS: atom_id res chain seq x y z
N GLN A 1 -2.95 -34.69 -13.80
CA GLN A 1 -2.08 -34.01 -12.81
C GLN A 1 -1.20 -32.93 -13.44
N GLN A 2 -0.44 -33.17 -14.52
CA GLN A 2 0.41 -32.16 -15.19
C GLN A 2 -0.29 -30.83 -15.52
N ARG A 3 -1.48 -30.86 -16.13
CA ARG A 3 -2.26 -29.63 -16.40
C ARG A 3 -2.55 -28.80 -15.14
N LYS A 4 -2.76 -29.46 -13.99
CA LYS A 4 -3.01 -28.79 -12.71
C LYS A 4 -1.71 -28.17 -12.17
N VAL A 5 -0.57 -28.86 -12.30
CA VAL A 5 0.75 -28.33 -11.91
C VAL A 5 1.11 -27.09 -12.74
N ILE A 6 0.97 -27.16 -14.07
CA ILE A 6 1.25 -26.01 -14.96
C ILE A 6 0.34 -24.83 -14.63
N ARG A 7 -0.97 -25.08 -14.43
CA ARG A 7 -1.91 -24.03 -14.03
C ARG A 7 -1.51 -23.40 -12.71
N LEU A 8 -1.16 -24.21 -11.71
CA LEU A 8 -0.70 -23.71 -10.43
C LEU A 8 0.59 -22.90 -10.55
N TRP A 9 1.55 -23.30 -11.39
CA TRP A 9 2.77 -22.52 -11.63
C TRP A 9 2.46 -21.15 -12.21
N ILE A 10 1.57 -21.08 -13.21
CA ILE A 10 1.09 -19.82 -13.79
C ILE A 10 0.38 -18.98 -12.71
N ASP A 11 -0.57 -19.58 -11.99
CA ASP A 11 -1.34 -18.91 -10.92
C ASP A 11 -0.43 -18.39 -9.78
N THR A 12 0.66 -19.10 -9.45
CA THR A 12 1.62 -18.70 -8.41
C THR A 12 2.70 -17.72 -8.89
N SER A 13 2.92 -17.62 -10.21
CA SER A 13 3.97 -16.77 -10.77
C SER A 13 3.59 -15.28 -10.81
N ALA A 14 2.30 -14.97 -10.74
CA ALA A 14 1.83 -13.60 -10.57
C ALA A 14 2.10 -13.14 -9.13
N ALA A 15 3.09 -12.26 -8.95
CA ALA A 15 3.47 -11.73 -7.63
C ALA A 15 2.33 -10.93 -6.95
N TYR A 16 1.31 -10.52 -7.71
CA TYR A 16 0.14 -9.80 -7.24
C TYR A 16 -1.14 -10.45 -7.78
N PRO A 17 -2.23 -10.51 -7.00
CA PRO A 17 -3.48 -11.12 -7.45
C PRO A 17 -4.03 -10.33 -8.65
N GLY A 18 -4.14 -11.01 -9.79
CA GLY A 18 -4.88 -10.54 -10.96
C GLY A 18 -4.06 -9.85 -12.06
N THR A 19 -2.95 -9.16 -11.76
CA THR A 19 -2.13 -8.48 -12.80
C THR A 19 -0.69 -8.19 -12.35
N TYR A 20 0.30 -8.38 -13.25
CA TYR A 20 1.68 -7.91 -13.08
C TYR A 20 1.80 -6.40 -13.11
N ALA A 21 0.85 -5.70 -13.73
CA ALA A 21 0.85 -4.25 -13.80
C ALA A 21 0.73 -3.59 -12.41
N ALA A 22 0.18 -4.32 -11.43
CA ALA A 22 0.14 -3.92 -10.03
C ALA A 22 1.54 -3.88 -9.40
N CYS A 23 2.51 -4.64 -9.94
CA CYS A 23 3.85 -4.71 -9.39
C CYS A 23 4.48 -3.32 -9.42
N GLY A 24 4.52 -2.73 -8.24
CA GLY A 24 5.13 -1.45 -8.03
C GLY A 24 4.42 -0.22 -8.57
N SER A 25 3.15 -0.37 -8.92
CA SER A 25 2.34 0.73 -9.41
C SER A 25 1.21 0.98 -8.42
N GLY A 26 0.87 2.25 -8.21
CA GLY A 26 -0.34 2.57 -7.45
C GLY A 26 -0.27 2.27 -5.96
N MET A 27 0.94 2.22 -5.40
CA MET A 27 1.18 1.94 -3.98
C MET A 27 1.48 3.23 -3.22
N ILE A 28 1.00 3.29 -1.97
CA ILE A 28 1.40 4.32 -1.00
C ILE A 28 2.37 3.71 -0.03
N ASP A 29 3.57 4.29 0.03
CA ASP A 29 4.58 3.96 1.00
C ASP A 29 4.44 4.92 2.19
N ILE A 30 4.13 4.35 3.35
CA ILE A 30 3.88 5.08 4.61
C ILE A 30 4.94 4.77 5.68
N HIS A 31 5.93 3.92 5.36
CA HIS A 31 6.85 3.35 6.35
C HIS A 31 8.32 3.69 6.11
N SER A 32 8.68 4.07 4.89
CA SER A 32 10.04 4.49 4.55
C SER A 32 10.47 5.79 5.23
N ARG A 33 11.72 5.84 5.72
CA ARG A 33 12.40 7.10 6.06
C ARG A 33 12.85 7.81 4.79
N THR A 34 12.67 9.13 4.76
CA THR A 34 13.54 10.00 3.99
C THR A 34 14.57 10.53 4.97
N ASP A 35 15.85 10.15 4.87
CA ASP A 35 16.89 10.88 5.59
C ASP A 35 17.12 12.22 4.88
N VAL A 36 16.48 13.25 5.42
CA VAL A 36 16.55 14.63 4.92
C VAL A 36 17.94 15.26 5.06
N ALA A 37 18.84 14.72 5.91
CA ALA A 37 20.16 15.28 6.12
C ALA A 37 21.19 14.81 5.09
N THR A 38 21.05 13.59 4.56
CA THR A 38 22.02 13.00 3.61
C THR A 38 21.50 12.89 2.18
N GLY A 39 20.19 13.13 1.96
CA GLY A 39 19.55 12.90 0.67
C GLY A 39 19.62 11.43 0.21
N ARG A 40 20.01 10.52 1.11
CA ARG A 40 20.08 9.08 0.87
C ARG A 40 18.86 8.41 1.48
N TRP A 41 18.19 7.62 0.64
CA TRP A 41 17.14 6.71 1.05
C TRP A 41 17.81 5.60 1.86
N ASP A 42 17.59 5.56 3.18
CA ASP A 42 18.09 4.45 3.96
C ASP A 42 17.40 3.18 3.47
N THR A 43 18.22 2.24 3.08
CA THR A 43 17.79 0.97 2.53
C THR A 43 17.63 0.02 3.73
N ILE A 44 16.57 -0.80 3.67
CA ILE A 44 16.52 -2.18 4.17
C ILE A 44 15.99 -2.40 5.62
N SER A 45 14.68 -2.63 5.74
CA SER A 45 14.23 -3.95 6.24
C SER A 45 14.76 -5.01 5.25
N GLU A 46 15.33 -6.12 5.73
CA GLU A 46 16.16 -7.17 5.06
C GLU A 46 15.93 -7.55 3.58
N PHE A 47 14.87 -7.06 2.94
CA PHE A 47 14.47 -7.32 1.56
C PHE A 47 14.77 -6.21 0.55
N GLY A 48 15.65 -5.24 0.86
CA GLY A 48 16.13 -4.26 -0.12
C GLY A 48 14.99 -3.64 -0.93
N VAL A 49 14.18 -2.79 -0.29
CA VAL A 49 12.93 -2.27 -0.87
C VAL A 49 13.23 -1.53 -2.18
N TYR A 50 13.08 -2.25 -3.29
CA TYR A 50 12.82 -1.68 -4.59
C TYR A 50 11.64 -0.75 -4.40
N ARG A 51 11.87 0.57 -4.48
CA ARG A 51 10.79 1.52 -4.73
C ARG A 51 10.55 1.51 -6.22
N PRO A 52 9.47 0.90 -6.68
CA PRO A 52 9.10 1.05 -8.06
C PRO A 52 8.70 2.51 -8.27
N ARG A 53 9.14 3.09 -9.39
CA ARG A 53 8.95 4.51 -9.73
C ARG A 53 7.49 4.99 -9.67
N GLY A 54 6.52 4.07 -9.64
CA GLY A 54 5.09 4.35 -9.51
C GLY A 54 4.53 4.43 -8.07
N SER A 55 5.35 4.30 -7.03
CA SER A 55 4.90 4.43 -5.63
C SER A 55 5.04 5.86 -5.11
N VAL A 56 4.07 6.33 -4.29
CA VAL A 56 4.13 7.64 -3.64
C VAL A 56 4.43 7.49 -2.16
N ASN A 57 5.46 8.20 -1.68
CA ASN A 57 5.80 8.28 -0.28
C ASN A 57 4.94 9.34 0.42
N VAL A 58 4.24 8.94 1.47
CA VAL A 58 3.58 9.85 2.41
C VAL A 58 4.11 9.48 3.80
N PRO A 59 5.08 10.22 4.35
CA PRO A 59 5.73 9.82 5.59
C PRO A 59 4.77 9.91 6.78
N ALA A 60 4.68 8.84 7.56
CA ALA A 60 3.86 8.83 8.77
C ALA A 60 4.39 9.80 9.84
N PRO A 61 3.52 10.42 10.67
CA PRO A 61 3.91 11.33 11.74
C PRO A 61 4.48 10.54 12.93
N ARG A 62 5.72 10.06 12.80
CA ARG A 62 6.32 9.08 13.72
C ARG A 62 6.38 9.56 15.16
N GLU A 63 6.78 10.79 15.41
CA GLU A 63 6.82 11.35 16.77
C GLU A 63 5.45 11.29 17.45
N THR A 64 4.38 11.58 16.69
CA THR A 64 3.00 11.51 17.20
C THR A 64 2.59 10.07 17.48
N LEU A 65 2.90 9.15 16.56
CA LEU A 65 2.61 7.72 16.72
C LEU A 65 3.40 7.10 17.87
N ASP A 66 4.68 7.44 18.03
CA ASP A 66 5.54 6.92 19.10
C ASP A 66 5.06 7.41 20.46
N ARG A 67 4.67 8.69 20.56
CA ARG A 67 4.11 9.25 21.79
C ARG A 67 2.77 8.60 22.20
N ARG A 68 1.93 8.19 21.24
CA ARG A 68 0.59 7.63 21.52
C ARG A 68 0.50 6.11 21.51
N CYS A 69 1.39 5.44 20.78
CA CYS A 69 1.32 4.00 20.52
C CYS A 69 2.63 3.30 20.89
N GLY A 70 3.77 4.01 20.83
CA GLY A 70 5.11 3.45 20.98
C GLY A 70 5.36 2.81 22.34
N GLY A 71 4.76 3.32 23.42
CA GLY A 71 4.86 2.69 24.75
C GLY A 71 4.33 1.24 24.80
N CYS A 72 3.30 0.96 23.99
CA CYS A 72 2.56 -0.31 23.97
C CYS A 72 2.98 -1.22 22.80
N HIS A 73 3.41 -0.63 21.69
CA HIS A 73 3.78 -1.31 20.45
C HIS A 73 5.28 -1.17 20.16
N ARG A 74 6.13 -1.41 21.17
CA ARG A 74 7.60 -1.30 21.05
C ARG A 74 8.20 -2.29 20.06
N GLU A 75 7.65 -3.49 20.00
CA GLU A 75 8.18 -4.58 19.15
C GLU A 75 7.35 -4.73 17.87
N ALA A 76 6.01 -4.74 18.00
CA ALA A 76 5.11 -4.81 16.87
C ALA A 76 3.70 -4.34 17.22
N VAL A 77 2.96 -3.93 16.19
CA VAL A 77 1.50 -3.89 16.22
C VAL A 77 1.01 -5.27 15.71
N PRO A 78 0.06 -5.95 16.37
CA PRO A 78 -0.39 -7.30 15.99
C PRO A 78 -1.31 -7.29 14.73
N LEU A 79 -1.16 -6.28 13.87
CA LEU A 79 -1.90 -6.12 12.64
C LEU A 79 -0.92 -5.75 11.52
N HIS A 80 -1.10 -6.38 10.37
CA HIS A 80 -0.41 -6.01 9.15
C HIS A 80 -0.74 -4.55 8.81
N PRO A 81 0.21 -3.72 8.33
CA PRO A 81 -0.04 -2.29 8.15
C PRO A 81 -1.23 -1.93 7.25
N GLN A 82 -1.52 -2.74 6.24
CA GLN A 82 -2.68 -2.59 5.36
C GLN A 82 -4.01 -2.66 6.13
N LEU A 83 -4.05 -3.26 7.31
CA LEU A 83 -5.22 -3.31 8.20
C LEU A 83 -5.28 -2.11 9.16
N LEU A 84 -4.17 -1.38 9.33
CA LEU A 84 -4.11 -0.20 10.20
C LEU A 84 -4.70 1.05 9.55
N TYR A 85 -4.58 1.15 8.23
CA TYR A 85 -4.86 2.37 7.48
C TYR A 85 -5.98 2.15 6.46
N ASN A 86 -7.09 2.84 6.67
CA ASN A 86 -8.19 2.87 5.73
C ASN A 86 -8.10 4.14 4.88
N LEU A 87 -7.41 4.05 3.75
CA LEU A 87 -7.22 5.20 2.84
C LEU A 87 -8.45 5.54 2.00
N THR A 88 -9.53 4.75 2.07
CA THR A 88 -10.82 5.11 1.46
C THR A 88 -11.66 5.95 2.40
N ARG A 89 -11.55 5.69 3.72
CA ARG A 89 -12.25 6.39 4.80
C ARG A 89 -11.25 6.65 5.93
N PRO A 90 -10.40 7.69 5.82
CA PRO A 90 -9.32 7.99 6.76
C PRO A 90 -9.72 7.92 8.23
N GLU A 91 -10.88 8.48 8.59
CA GLU A 91 -11.45 8.53 9.93
C GLU A 91 -11.84 7.14 10.48
N LYS A 92 -11.93 6.12 9.61
CA LYS A 92 -12.20 4.72 9.98
C LYS A 92 -10.93 3.87 10.05
N SER A 93 -9.75 4.48 10.06
CA SER A 93 -8.48 3.78 10.22
C SER A 93 -8.32 3.25 11.65
N MET A 94 -7.84 2.02 11.81
CA MET A 94 -7.62 1.41 13.12
C MET A 94 -6.64 2.19 13.99
N VAL A 95 -5.65 2.85 13.37
CA VAL A 95 -4.70 3.74 14.08
C VAL A 95 -5.38 4.92 14.78
N LEU A 96 -6.58 5.32 14.34
CA LEU A 96 -7.41 6.34 14.99
C LEU A 96 -8.47 5.72 15.90
N LEU A 97 -9.15 4.67 15.43
CA LEU A 97 -10.28 4.08 16.13
C LEU A 97 -9.87 3.31 17.40
N ALA A 98 -8.74 2.59 17.37
CA ALA A 98 -8.27 1.85 18.54
C ALA A 98 -8.01 2.74 19.76
N PRO A 99 -7.30 3.88 19.64
CA PRO A 99 -7.09 4.78 20.77
C PRO A 99 -8.24 5.73 21.06
N LEU A 100 -9.23 5.91 20.17
CA LEU A 100 -10.36 6.82 20.40
C LEU A 100 -11.41 6.20 21.34
N ALA A 101 -11.90 6.98 22.30
CA ALA A 101 -12.94 6.57 23.24
C ALA A 101 -14.23 6.13 22.54
N LYS A 102 -14.97 5.20 23.16
CA LYS A 102 -16.21 4.66 22.60
C LYS A 102 -17.30 5.73 22.48
N GLU A 103 -17.34 6.66 23.43
CA GLU A 103 -18.27 7.79 23.49
C GLU A 103 -18.05 8.77 22.33
N ALA A 104 -16.80 8.86 21.84
CA ALA A 104 -16.44 9.64 20.66
C ALA A 104 -16.54 8.82 19.35
N GLY A 105 -17.11 7.61 19.40
CA GLY A 105 -17.30 6.74 18.24
C GLY A 105 -16.07 5.90 17.86
N GLY A 106 -15.07 5.82 18.74
CA GLY A 106 -13.93 4.91 18.61
C GLY A 106 -14.21 3.52 19.19
N LEU A 107 -13.15 2.72 19.32
CA LEU A 107 -13.22 1.36 19.86
C LEU A 107 -12.78 1.29 21.32
N GLY A 108 -12.07 2.30 21.83
CA GLY A 108 -11.56 2.36 23.21
C GLY A 108 -10.70 1.16 23.58
N LEU A 109 -9.87 0.69 22.65
CA LEU A 109 -9.00 -0.49 22.84
C LEU A 109 -7.70 -0.14 23.57
N CYS A 110 -7.26 1.12 23.47
CA CYS A 110 -6.14 1.62 24.26
C CYS A 110 -6.65 2.08 25.64
N LYS A 111 -5.83 1.90 26.69
CA LYS A 111 -6.20 2.37 28.04
C LYS A 111 -6.36 3.89 28.04
N HIS A 112 -7.55 4.36 28.42
CA HIS A 112 -7.78 5.76 28.78
C HIS A 112 -7.36 5.95 30.26
N GLN A 113 -6.87 7.14 30.58
CA GLN A 113 -6.14 7.53 31.81
C GLN A 113 -6.70 7.11 33.19
N LEU A 114 -7.84 6.43 33.28
CA LEU A 114 -8.53 6.17 34.55
C LEU A 114 -8.10 4.89 35.29
N GLU A 115 -7.34 3.97 34.68
CA GLU A 115 -7.12 2.65 35.33
C GLU A 115 -5.75 2.39 35.96
N THR A 116 -4.67 3.09 35.59
CA THR A 116 -3.38 2.88 36.29
C THR A 116 -2.49 4.10 36.23
N ALA A 117 -2.42 4.85 37.34
CA ALA A 117 -1.38 5.85 37.61
C ALA A 117 0.07 5.28 37.60
N ASN A 118 0.23 3.97 37.35
CA ASN A 118 1.49 3.22 37.31
C ASN A 118 1.80 2.58 35.96
N SER A 119 1.03 2.85 34.90
CA SER A 119 1.40 2.35 33.57
C SER A 119 2.08 3.44 32.77
N ASN A 120 3.27 3.17 32.20
CA ASN A 120 3.91 3.96 31.13
C ASN A 120 3.10 3.93 29.81
N HIS A 121 1.78 3.88 29.91
CA HIS A 121 0.84 3.74 28.82
C HIS A 121 0.32 5.13 28.46
N PRO A 122 0.56 5.61 27.24
CA PRO A 122 -0.06 6.86 26.79
C PRO A 122 -1.58 6.72 26.79
N ALA A 123 -2.26 7.81 27.13
CA ALA A 123 -3.71 7.88 27.14
C ALA A 123 -4.26 7.80 25.71
N GLY A 124 -5.29 6.98 25.51
CA GLY A 124 -6.14 7.07 24.31
C GLY A 124 -6.78 8.46 24.15
N PHE A 125 -7.27 8.76 22.95
CA PHE A 125 -7.95 10.02 22.64
C PHE A 125 -9.33 10.04 23.29
N LEU A 126 -9.60 11.06 24.09
CA LEU A 126 -10.94 11.27 24.67
C LEU A 126 -11.97 11.58 23.57
N ASP A 127 -11.58 12.39 22.60
CA ASP A 127 -12.40 12.79 21.48
C ASP A 127 -11.55 13.10 20.23
N THR A 128 -12.20 13.53 19.15
CA THR A 128 -11.54 13.89 17.88
C THR A 128 -10.91 15.29 17.89
N ALA A 129 -10.98 16.02 19.01
CA ALA A 129 -10.37 17.34 19.16
C ALA A 129 -8.90 17.27 19.59
N ASP A 130 -8.43 16.12 20.06
CA ASP A 130 -7.02 15.88 20.40
C ASP A 130 -6.08 16.25 19.22
N ALA A 131 -5.03 17.01 19.51
CA ALA A 131 -4.09 17.50 18.51
C ALA A 131 -3.40 16.38 17.72
N ASP A 132 -3.17 15.24 18.37
CA ASP A 132 -2.48 14.10 17.76
C ASP A 132 -3.42 13.27 16.93
N TYR A 133 -4.67 13.13 17.39
CA TYR A 133 -5.74 12.56 16.58
C TYR A 133 -5.83 13.33 15.26
N ARG A 134 -5.89 14.67 15.32
CA ARG A 134 -5.95 15.53 14.13
C ARG A 134 -4.71 15.42 13.25
N THR A 135 -3.52 15.31 13.86
CA THR A 135 -2.25 15.14 13.14
C THR A 135 -2.23 13.83 12.36
N ILE A 136 -2.62 12.72 13.00
CA ILE A 136 -2.70 11.40 12.36
C ILE A 136 -3.78 11.43 11.26
N LEU A 137 -4.94 12.03 11.52
CA LEU A 137 -6.02 12.14 10.53
C LEU A 137 -5.60 12.98 9.30
N ALA A 138 -4.87 14.08 9.50
CA ALA A 138 -4.35 14.89 8.41
C ALA A 138 -3.40 14.08 7.51
N PHE A 139 -2.46 13.36 8.11
CA PHE A 139 -1.59 12.43 7.40
C PHE A 139 -2.38 11.39 6.59
N LEU A 140 -3.42 10.80 7.17
CA LEU A 140 -4.27 9.82 6.45
C LEU A 140 -5.05 10.47 5.30
N GLY A 141 -5.46 11.72 5.46
CA GLY A 141 -6.04 12.53 4.39
C GLY A 141 -5.09 12.75 3.22
N GLU A 142 -3.81 13.06 3.51
CA GLU A 142 -2.77 13.18 2.48
C GLU A 142 -2.52 11.85 1.77
N ALA A 143 -2.39 10.76 2.52
CA ALA A 143 -2.22 9.42 1.96
C ALA A 143 -3.41 8.98 1.10
N SER A 144 -4.64 9.27 1.54
CA SER A 144 -5.86 9.07 0.78
C SER A 144 -5.87 9.88 -0.53
N HIS A 145 -5.50 11.15 -0.46
CA HIS A 145 -5.42 12.00 -1.64
C HIS A 145 -4.36 11.52 -2.63
N ALA A 146 -3.19 11.13 -2.13
CA ALA A 146 -2.14 10.52 -2.93
C ALA A 146 -2.64 9.25 -3.62
N LEU A 147 -3.35 8.37 -2.89
CA LEU A 147 -3.95 7.15 -3.44
C LEU A 147 -4.97 7.45 -4.53
N ALA A 148 -5.83 8.46 -4.34
CA ALA A 148 -6.80 8.86 -5.35
C ALA A 148 -6.14 9.37 -6.65
N LYS A 149 -4.94 9.94 -6.55
CA LYS A 149 -4.14 10.40 -7.68
C LYS A 149 -3.41 9.26 -8.39
N VAL A 150 -2.66 8.44 -7.65
CA VAL A 150 -1.85 7.36 -8.26
C VAL A 150 -2.68 6.14 -8.66
N LYS A 151 -3.73 5.87 -7.87
CA LYS A 151 -4.71 4.79 -8.02
C LYS A 151 -4.09 3.41 -7.89
N ARG A 152 -4.80 2.49 -7.24
CA ARG A 152 -4.41 1.07 -7.27
C ARG A 152 -4.85 0.43 -8.57
N PHE A 153 -4.30 -0.75 -8.88
CA PHE A 153 -4.66 -1.52 -10.07
C PHE A 153 -6.16 -1.83 -10.20
N ASP A 154 -6.89 -1.90 -9.09
CA ASP A 154 -8.34 -2.12 -9.06
C ASP A 154 -9.18 -0.84 -9.24
N MET A 155 -8.56 0.34 -9.19
CA MET A 155 -9.26 1.61 -9.24
C MET A 155 -9.45 2.11 -10.69
N PRO A 156 -10.59 2.73 -11.02
CA PRO A 156 -10.85 3.27 -12.36
C PRO A 156 -9.80 4.26 -12.84
N GLN A 157 -9.37 4.09 -14.10
CA GLN A 157 -8.34 4.90 -14.75
C GLN A 157 -6.95 4.80 -14.08
N PHE A 158 -6.68 3.69 -13.39
CA PHE A 158 -5.33 3.30 -13.00
C PHE A 158 -4.38 3.33 -14.21
N ARG A 159 -3.14 3.74 -13.97
CA ARG A 159 -2.05 3.67 -14.93
C ARG A 159 -0.87 2.92 -14.32
N PRO A 160 -0.38 1.86 -14.97
CA PRO A 160 0.79 1.16 -14.48
C PRO A 160 2.06 1.98 -14.67
N ALA A 161 3.12 1.58 -13.99
CA ALA A 161 4.46 2.13 -14.17
C ALA A 161 4.93 2.00 -15.62
N VAL A 162 5.76 2.95 -16.06
CA VAL A 162 6.26 3.00 -17.45
C VAL A 162 7.05 1.75 -17.81
N GLU A 163 7.76 1.15 -16.87
CA GLU A 163 8.53 -0.07 -17.07
C GLU A 163 7.66 -1.25 -17.46
N TYR A 164 6.46 -1.37 -16.89
CA TYR A 164 5.51 -2.40 -17.29
C TYR A 164 5.11 -2.23 -18.76
N LEU A 165 4.83 -1.00 -19.18
CA LEU A 165 4.48 -0.69 -20.57
C LEU A 165 5.66 -0.94 -21.51
N ASP A 166 6.88 -0.59 -21.12
CA ASP A 166 8.09 -0.85 -21.91
C ASP A 166 8.34 -2.35 -22.09
N GLN A 167 8.08 -3.16 -21.07
CA GLN A 167 8.15 -4.62 -21.20
C GLN A 167 7.04 -5.18 -22.10
N MET A 168 5.81 -4.68 -21.97
CA MET A 168 4.74 -5.11 -22.89
C MET A 168 5.04 -4.74 -24.35
N LYS A 169 5.73 -3.62 -24.58
CA LYS A 169 6.25 -3.24 -25.91
C LYS A 169 7.37 -4.18 -26.38
N SER A 170 8.32 -4.51 -25.52
CA SER A 170 9.45 -5.40 -25.86
C SER A 170 8.98 -6.82 -26.22
N TYR A 171 7.93 -7.30 -25.57
CA TYR A 171 7.29 -8.59 -25.88
C TYR A 171 6.38 -8.56 -27.11
N GLY A 172 6.18 -7.39 -27.74
CA GLY A 172 5.29 -7.24 -28.89
C GLY A 172 3.80 -7.35 -28.55
N ILE A 173 3.44 -7.26 -27.27
CA ILE A 173 2.05 -7.29 -26.78
C ILE A 173 1.40 -5.91 -26.93
N LEU A 174 2.17 -4.85 -26.66
CA LEU A 174 1.76 -3.46 -26.81
C LEU A 174 2.50 -2.83 -27.98
N SER A 175 1.82 -1.97 -28.76
CA SER A 175 2.46 -1.25 -29.87
C SER A 175 3.60 -0.35 -29.36
N SER A 176 4.73 -0.34 -30.05
CA SER A 176 5.88 0.53 -29.72
C SER A 176 5.51 2.01 -29.69
N ASN A 177 4.57 2.42 -30.55
CA ASN A 177 4.07 3.80 -30.66
C ASN A 177 2.92 4.12 -29.69
N PHE A 178 2.56 3.19 -28.79
CA PHE A 178 1.51 3.44 -27.80
C PHE A 178 1.93 4.54 -26.82
N ASP A 179 1.03 5.51 -26.63
CA ASP A 179 1.18 6.65 -25.74
C ASP A 179 0.16 6.55 -24.58
N PRO A 180 0.61 6.23 -23.34
CA PRO A 180 -0.29 6.07 -22.20
C PRO A 180 -0.95 7.37 -21.74
N GLU A 181 -0.45 8.53 -22.19
CA GLU A 181 -1.08 9.82 -21.90
C GLU A 181 -2.31 10.07 -22.78
N LYS A 182 -2.37 9.47 -23.96
CA LYS A 182 -3.42 9.69 -24.96
C LYS A 182 -4.47 8.58 -25.03
N ALA A 183 -4.19 7.41 -24.45
CA ALA A 183 -5.09 6.27 -24.48
C ALA A 183 -5.13 5.53 -23.13
N PRO A 184 -6.30 4.99 -22.73
CA PRO A 184 -6.39 4.17 -21.53
C PRO A 184 -5.61 2.86 -21.70
N VAL A 185 -5.11 2.32 -20.59
CA VAL A 185 -4.42 1.03 -20.54
C VAL A 185 -5.33 0.00 -19.87
N ASP A 186 -5.69 -1.06 -20.61
CA ASP A 186 -6.34 -2.24 -20.03
C ASP A 186 -5.27 -3.24 -19.62
N VAL A 187 -4.84 -3.15 -18.37
CA VAL A 187 -3.75 -3.97 -17.82
C VAL A 187 -4.11 -5.46 -17.74
N TYR A 188 -5.38 -5.79 -17.52
CA TYR A 188 -5.83 -7.18 -17.48
C TYR A 188 -5.76 -7.80 -18.87
N ARG A 189 -6.17 -7.05 -19.90
CA ARG A 189 -6.07 -7.50 -21.30
C ARG A 189 -4.61 -7.65 -21.76
N LEU A 190 -3.73 -6.73 -21.36
CA LEU A 190 -2.31 -6.83 -21.69
C LEU A 190 -1.67 -8.05 -21.05
N ASP A 191 -1.93 -8.30 -19.77
CA ASP A 191 -1.43 -9.49 -19.09
C ASP A 191 -2.00 -10.78 -19.67
N GLU A 192 -3.30 -10.82 -20.00
CA GLU A 192 -3.88 -11.98 -20.67
C GLU A 192 -3.19 -12.25 -22.01
N ALA A 193 -2.94 -11.21 -22.81
CA ALA A 193 -2.23 -11.33 -24.09
C ALA A 193 -0.79 -11.80 -23.89
N TYR A 194 -0.07 -11.27 -22.89
CA TYR A 194 1.25 -11.73 -22.50
C TYR A 194 1.24 -13.23 -22.15
N TRP A 195 0.35 -13.68 -21.27
CA TRP A 195 0.25 -15.09 -20.89
C TRP A 195 -0.11 -16.00 -22.06
N ARG A 196 -1.00 -15.56 -22.94
CA ARG A 196 -1.35 -16.28 -24.19
C ARG A 196 -0.17 -16.41 -25.15
N SER A 197 0.76 -15.44 -25.16
CA SER A 197 1.97 -15.52 -25.99
C SER A 197 2.88 -16.68 -25.57
N LEU A 198 2.81 -17.11 -24.30
CA LEU A 198 3.62 -18.20 -23.74
C LEU A 198 2.95 -19.58 -23.91
N TRP A 199 1.74 -19.65 -24.47
CA TRP A 199 1.04 -20.93 -24.64
C TRP A 199 1.77 -21.81 -25.66
N HIS A 200 1.97 -23.07 -25.28
CA HIS A 200 2.48 -24.08 -26.18
C HIS A 200 1.54 -24.24 -27.38
N ARG A 201 2.08 -24.04 -28.59
CA ARG A 201 1.39 -24.30 -29.85
C ARG A 201 1.96 -25.59 -30.45
N PRO A 202 1.28 -26.74 -30.28
CA PRO A 202 1.75 -27.97 -30.90
C PRO A 202 1.72 -27.80 -32.43
N ILE A 203 2.81 -28.20 -33.07
CA ILE A 203 2.85 -28.30 -34.53
C ILE A 203 1.97 -29.50 -34.87
N VAL A 204 0.81 -29.25 -35.48
CA VAL A 204 -0.02 -30.34 -36.03
C VAL A 204 0.70 -30.85 -37.28
N PRO A 205 0.98 -32.16 -37.40
CA PRO A 205 1.60 -32.75 -38.58
C PRO A 205 0.77 -32.55 -39.86
#